data_AF-A0A5K0VEW8-F1
#
_entry.id   AF-A0A5K0VEW8-F1
#
_cell.length_a   1.000
_cell.length_b   1.000
_cell.length_c   1.000
_cell.angle_alpha   90.00
_cell.angle_beta   90.00
_cell.angle_gamma   90.00
#
_symmetry.space_group_name_H-M   'P 1'
#
loop_
_entity.id
_entity.type
_entity.pdbx_description
1 polymer ?
#
loop_
_entity_poly.entity_id
_entity_poly.type
_entity_poly.pdbx_seq_one_letter_code
_entity_poly.pdbx_strand_id
1 'polypeptide(L)' 'DAIFQVVAAILHLGNVEFKKGKEADSSELKDDKAKYHLQTAAELLMYVD' A
#
# COMPACT_ATOMS: atom_id res chain seq x y z
N ASP A 1 -16.59 5.23 -10.80
CA ASP A 1 -17.24 3.94 -10.51
C ASP A 1 -16.51 3.33 -9.33
N ALA A 2 -17.21 3.16 -8.20
CA ALA A 2 -16.62 2.70 -6.95
C ALA A 2 -15.98 1.31 -7.07
N ILE A 3 -16.46 0.47 -8.00
CA ILE A 3 -15.93 -0.89 -8.20
C ILE A 3 -14.50 -0.83 -8.76
N PHE A 4 -14.25 0.00 -9.78
CA PHE A 4 -12.90 0.10 -10.36
C PHE A 4 -11.88 0.70 -9.39
N GLN A 5 -12.31 1.63 -8.52
CA GLN A 5 -11.46 2.20 -7.48
C GLN A 5 -11.02 1.14 -6.46
N VAL A 6 -11.95 0.28 -6.01
CA VAL A 6 -11.64 -0.83 -5.10
C VAL A 6 -10.69 -1.85 -5.75
N VAL A 7 -10.93 -2.21 -7.00
CA VAL A 7 -10.05 -3.14 -7.74
C VAL A 7 -8.64 -2.56 -7.87
N ALA A 8 -8.51 -1.27 -8.21
CA ALA A 8 -7.22 -0.59 -8.28
C ALA A 8 -6.52 -0.56 -6.91
N ALA A 9 -7.25 -0.29 -5.83
CA ALA A 9 -6.70 -0.30 -4.48
C ALA A 9 -6.11 -1.67 -4.10
N ILE A 10 -6.84 -2.76 -4.39
CA ILE A 10 -6.38 -4.13 -4.13
C ILE A 10 -5.12 -4.45 -4.94
N LEU A 11 -5.07 -4.03 -6.21
CA LEU A 11 -3.90 -4.23 -7.05
C LEU A 11 -2.66 -3.50 -6.51
N HIS A 12 -2.81 -2.26 -6.06
CA HIS A 12 -1.70 -1.54 -5.43
C HIS A 12 -1.29 -2.18 -4.10
N LEU A 13 -2.25 -2.59 -3.26
CA LEU A 13 -1.98 -3.25 -1.99
C LEU A 13 -1.16 -4.54 -2.17
N GLY A 14 -1.46 -5.34 -3.20
CA GLY A 14 -0.71 -6.55 -3.53
C GLY A 14 0.74 -6.33 -3.95
N ASN A 15 1.14 -5.08 -4.26
CA ASN A 15 2.49 -4.70 -4.66
C ASN A 15 3.30 -4.02 -3.52
N VAL A 16 2.77 -3.97 -2.30
CA VAL A 16 3.50 -3.40 -1.16
C VAL A 16 4.53 -4.40 -0.65
N GLU A 17 5.80 -4.18 -1.01
CA GLU A 17 6.92 -5.00 -0.56
C GLU A 17 7.48 -4.53 0.78
N PHE A 18 7.75 -5.49 1.67
CA PHE A 18 8.35 -5.25 2.98
C PHE A 18 9.75 -5.86 3.05
N LYS A 19 10.63 -5.22 3.82
CA LYS A 19 11.92 -5.77 4.28
C LYS A 19 11.93 -5.86 5.80
N LYS A 20 12.91 -6.57 6.34
CA LYS A 20 13.10 -6.65 7.80
C LYS A 20 13.36 -5.26 8.38
N GLY A 21 12.66 -4.92 9.45
CA GLY A 21 12.87 -3.69 10.19
C GLY A 21 14.02 -3.78 11.20
N LYS A 22 14.22 -2.70 11.96
CA LYS A 22 15.32 -2.57 12.93
C LYS A 22 15.11 -3.44 14.18
N GLU A 23 13.86 -3.56 14.64
CA GLU A 23 13.50 -4.33 15.81
C GLU A 23 13.29 -5.81 15.46
N ALA A 24 13.48 -6.70 16.44
CA ALA A 24 13.12 -8.10 16.30
C ALA A 24 11.64 -8.22 15.89
N ASP A 25 11.36 -9.07 14.89
CA ASP A 25 10.02 -9.31 14.32
C ASP A 25 9.32 -8.09 13.69
N SER A 26 10.05 -7.01 13.43
CA SER A 26 9.54 -5.84 12.69
C SER A 26 9.77 -5.94 11.19
N SER A 27 8.94 -5.22 10.43
CA SER A 27 9.07 -5.02 8.99
C SER A 27 8.93 -3.53 8.66
N GLU A 28 9.64 -3.08 7.63
CA GLU A 28 9.54 -1.73 7.07
C GLU A 28 9.33 -1.82 5.56
N LEU A 29 8.85 -0.74 4.92
CA LEU A 29 8.71 -0.71 3.46
C LEU A 29 10.09 -0.92 2.81
N LYS A 30 10.12 -1.74 1.76
CA LYS A 30 11.36 -2.10 1.07
C LYS A 30 12.05 -0.90 0.43
N ASP A 31 11.28 -0.06 -0.28
CA ASP A 31 11.77 1.07 -1.06
C ASP A 31 10.64 2.09 -1.35
N ASP A 32 10.96 3.13 -2.14
CA ASP A 32 10.01 4.17 -2.54
C ASP A 32 8.88 3.63 -3.43
N LYS A 33 9.10 2.53 -4.16
CA LYS A 33 8.06 1.90 -4.97
C LYS A 33 7.01 1.23 -4.07
N ALA A 34 7.44 0.52 -3.03
CA ALA A 34 6.53 -0.04 -2.03
C ALA A 34 5.73 1.06 -1.31
N LYS A 35 6.37 2.21 -1.01
CA LYS A 35 5.70 3.38 -0.44
C LYS A 35 4.65 3.97 -1.38
N TYR A 36 4.97 4.13 -2.66
CA TYR A 36 4.03 4.60 -3.67
C TYR A 36 2.78 3.71 -3.73
N HIS A 37 2.97 2.38 -3.83
CA HIS A 37 1.85 1.44 -3.86
C HIS A 37 0.98 1.55 -2.60
N LEU A 38 1.59 1.67 -1.41
CA LEU A 38 0.85 1.83 -0.16
C LEU A 38 0.04 3.14 -0.12
N GLN A 39 0.64 4.26 -0.55
CA GLN A 39 -0.04 5.56 -0.58
C GLN A 39 -1.22 5.56 -1.56
N THR A 40 -1.03 5.06 -2.78
CA THR A 40 -2.12 4.96 -3.76
C THR A 40 -3.24 4.05 -3.26
N ALA A 41 -2.90 2.90 -2.63
CA ALA A 41 -3.92 2.04 -2.04
C ALA A 41 -4.71 2.75 -0.93
N ALA A 42 -4.03 3.52 -0.07
CA ALA A 42 -4.68 4.28 1.00
C ALA A 42 -5.62 5.38 0.45
N GLU A 43 -5.17 6.15 -0.54
CA GLU A 43 -5.98 7.18 -1.22
C GLU A 43 -7.22 6.59 -1.91
N LEU A 44 -7.07 5.40 -2.52
CA LEU A 44 -8.19 4.75 -3.20
C LEU A 44 -9.19 4.13 -2.21
N LEU A 45 -8.76 3.71 -1.01
CA LEU A 45 -9.61 3.09 0.00
C LEU A 45 -10.28 4.10 0.95
N MET A 46 -9.65 5.24 1.19
CA MET A 46 -10.20 6.29 2.04
C MET A 46 -11.00 7.27 1.19
N TYR A 47 -12.33 7.27 1.36
CA TYR A 47 -13.10 8.44 0.98
C TYR A 47 -12.62 9.59 1.87
N VAL A 48 -11.92 10.54 1.26
CA VAL A 48 -11.53 11.79 1.91
C VAL A 48 -12.77 12.67 1.90
N ASP A 49 -13.44 12.81 3.04
CA ASP A 49 -14.33 13.95 3.30
C ASP A 49 -13.50 15.23 3.52
#